data_AF-A0A2G5NQ26-F1
#
_entry.id   AF-A0A2G5NQ26-F1
#
_cell.length_a   1.000
_cell.length_b   1.000
_cell.length_c   1.000
_cell.angle_alpha   90.00
_cell.angle_beta   90.00
_cell.angle_gamma   90.00
#
_symmetry.space_group_name_H-M   'P 1'
#
loop_
_entity.id
_entity.type
_entity.pdbx_description
1 polymer ?
#
loop_
_entity_poly.entity_id
_entity_poly.type
_entity_poly.pdbx_seq_one_letter_code
_entity_poly.pdbx_strand_id
1 'polypeptide(L)'
;EVGTEIILKIKENTEDENFDEYLEEYRLKNIVKKYSDFIRYPIKMDVTTQKPKEDDEEDIAEVIEEQTINSMVPIWRKNKNELTTEDYENFYQEKRYGFDKPLKHVHLSVDGMLRYNAIL
;
A
#
# COMPACT_ATOMS: atom_id res chain seq x y z
N GLU A 1 6.53 20.46 -19.31
CA GLU A 1 6.47 19.40 -18.29
C GLU A 1 7.75 18.59 -18.30
N VAL A 2 8.20 18.15 -17.13
CA VAL A 2 9.32 17.21 -17.01
C VAL A 2 8.74 15.92 -16.47
N GLY A 3 8.92 14.82 -17.19
CA GLY A 3 8.32 13.54 -16.82
C GLY A 3 8.37 12.53 -17.97
N THR A 4 7.68 11.42 -17.79
CA THR A 4 7.52 10.38 -18.80
C THR A 4 6.10 9.84 -18.70
N GLU A 5 5.41 9.81 -19.83
CA GLU A 5 4.10 9.19 -19.96
C GLU A 5 4.29 7.78 -20.53
N ILE A 6 3.74 6.78 -19.85
CA ILE A 6 3.78 5.38 -20.27
C ILE A 6 2.34 4.92 -20.49
N ILE A 7 1.95 4.74 -21.74
CA ILE A 7 0.61 4.26 -22.12
C ILE A 7 0.69 2.76 -22.40
N LEU A 8 0.03 1.96 -21.57
CA LEU A 8 -0.04 0.51 -21.72
C LEU A 8 -1.36 0.12 -22.39
N LYS A 9 -1.28 -0.62 -23.49
CA LYS A 9 -2.44 -1.26 -24.11
C LYS A 9 -2.57 -2.67 -23.58
N ILE A 10 -3.64 -2.91 -22.82
CA ILE A 10 -3.94 -4.23 -22.27
C ILE A 10 -4.35 -5.16 -23.42
N LYS A 11 -3.93 -6.42 -23.34
CA LYS A 11 -4.30 -7.45 -24.32
C LYS A 11 -5.75 -7.88 -24.10
N GLU A 12 -6.37 -8.42 -25.14
CA GLU A 12 -7.67 -9.08 -25.00
C GLU A 12 -7.54 -10.36 -24.16
N ASN A 13 -8.57 -10.65 -23.36
CA ASN A 13 -8.64 -11.90 -22.61
C ASN A 13 -8.62 -13.10 -23.56
N THR A 14 -8.02 -14.18 -23.09
CA THR A 14 -8.00 -15.48 -23.77
C THR A 14 -8.71 -16.51 -22.91
N GLU A 15 -8.88 -17.74 -23.41
CA GLU A 15 -9.49 -18.82 -22.61
C GLU A 15 -8.70 -19.13 -21.32
N ASP A 16 -7.38 -18.89 -21.35
CA ASP A 16 -6.46 -19.23 -20.23
C ASP A 16 -6.03 -18.01 -19.40
N GLU A 17 -6.08 -16.80 -19.96
CA GLU A 17 -5.56 -15.57 -19.32
C GLU A 17 -6.57 -14.42 -19.35
N ASN A 18 -6.86 -13.87 -18.15
CA ASN A 18 -7.65 -12.66 -17.98
C ASN A 18 -6.73 -11.47 -17.74
N PHE A 19 -6.66 -10.53 -18.68
CA PHE A 19 -5.88 -9.30 -18.56
C PHE A 19 -6.70 -8.13 -18.03
N ASP A 20 -8.02 -8.20 -18.09
CA ASP A 20 -8.88 -7.15 -17.53
C ASP A 20 -8.72 -7.02 -16.01
N GLU A 21 -8.16 -8.02 -15.33
CA GLU A 21 -7.84 -7.92 -13.90
C GLU A 21 -6.91 -6.73 -13.61
N TYR A 22 -6.06 -6.31 -14.56
CA TYR A 22 -5.16 -5.18 -14.38
C TYR A 22 -5.87 -3.83 -14.49
N LEU A 23 -7.15 -3.82 -14.90
CA LEU A 23 -8.02 -2.65 -14.85
C LEU A 23 -8.77 -2.57 -13.52
N GLU A 24 -8.76 -3.63 -12.70
CA GLU A 24 -9.40 -3.63 -11.39
C GLU A 24 -8.59 -2.82 -10.38
N GLU A 25 -9.27 -1.87 -9.72
CA GLU A 25 -8.68 -1.00 -8.71
C GLU A 25 -7.98 -1.79 -7.58
N TYR A 26 -8.64 -2.84 -7.09
CA TYR A 26 -8.12 -3.69 -6.01
C TYR A 26 -6.85 -4.44 -6.43
N ARG A 27 -6.80 -4.95 -7.66
CA ARG A 27 -5.63 -5.65 -8.21
C ARG A 27 -4.44 -4.71 -8.32
N LEU A 28 -4.65 -3.51 -8.86
CA LEU A 28 -3.62 -2.48 -8.97
C LEU A 28 -3.08 -2.06 -7.61
N LYS A 29 -3.96 -1.78 -6.64
CA LYS A 29 -3.57 -1.49 -5.24
C LYS A 29 -2.70 -2.59 -4.67
N ASN A 30 -3.06 -3.85 -4.85
CA ASN A 30 -2.27 -4.99 -4.37
C ASN A 30 -0.91 -5.12 -5.06
N ILE A 31 -0.83 -4.90 -6.37
CA ILE A 31 0.44 -4.92 -7.11
C ILE A 31 1.38 -3.83 -6.57
N VAL A 32 0.86 -2.61 -6.40
CA VAL A 32 1.63 -1.49 -5.85
C VAL A 32 2.04 -1.77 -4.40
N LYS A 33 1.15 -2.27 -3.55
CA LYS A 33 1.45 -2.66 -2.16
C LYS A 33 2.47 -3.81 -2.09
N LYS A 34 2.50 -4.72 -3.06
CA LYS A 34 3.45 -5.84 -3.05
C LYS A 34 4.85 -5.43 -3.49
N TYR A 35 4.96 -4.62 -4.54
CA TYR A 35 6.24 -4.36 -5.20
C TYR A 35 6.79 -2.95 -4.96
N SER A 36 5.94 -2.00 -4.58
CA SER A 36 6.27 -0.56 -4.56
C SER A 36 5.81 0.18 -3.29
N ASP A 37 5.37 -0.54 -2.25
CA ASP A 37 4.84 0.07 -1.02
C ASP A 37 5.84 1.03 -0.35
N PHE A 38 7.12 0.67 -0.38
CA PHE A 38 8.19 1.39 0.30
C PHE A 38 9.03 2.28 -0.62
N ILE A 39 8.47 2.70 -1.75
CA ILE A 39 9.08 3.72 -2.62
C ILE A 39 8.93 5.09 -1.95
N ARG A 40 10.04 5.85 -1.87
CA ARG A 40 10.07 7.15 -1.17
C ARG A 40 9.18 8.24 -1.76
N TYR A 41 8.65 8.03 -2.96
CA TYR A 41 7.76 8.97 -3.64
C TYR A 41 6.31 8.50 -3.52
N PRO A 42 5.34 9.42 -3.40
CA PRO A 42 3.92 9.09 -3.40
C PRO A 42 3.54 8.45 -4.73
N ILE A 43 2.99 7.25 -4.67
CA ILE A 43 2.32 6.61 -5.79
C ILE A 43 0.84 6.93 -5.64
N LYS A 44 0.31 7.66 -6.60
CA LYS A 44 -1.08 8.12 -6.60
C LYS A 44 -1.91 7.36 -7.61
N MET A 45 -3.18 7.17 -7.31
CA MET A 45 -4.14 6.50 -8.17
C MET A 45 -5.53 7.11 -7.94
N ASP A 46 -6.28 7.26 -9.02
CA ASP A 46 -7.69 7.61 -8.96
C ASP A 46 -8.49 6.43 -8.40
N VAL A 47 -9.25 6.68 -7.34
CA VAL A 47 -10.00 5.68 -6.60
C VAL A 47 -11.46 6.11 -6.55
N THR A 48 -12.36 5.18 -6.83
CA THR A 48 -13.80 5.43 -6.67
C THR A 48 -14.17 5.31 -5.20
N THR A 49 -14.65 6.40 -4.61
CA THR A 49 -15.12 6.44 -3.22
C THR A 49 -16.58 6.85 -3.14
N GLN A 50 -17.25 6.37 -2.11
CA GLN A 50 -18.62 6.77 -1.79
C GLN A 50 -18.59 7.87 -0.74
N LYS A 51 -19.13 9.05 -1.09
CA LYS A 51 -19.24 10.19 -0.18
C LYS A 51 -20.67 10.76 -0.19
N PRO A 52 -21.16 11.28 0.94
CA PRO A 52 -22.44 11.97 0.97
C PRO A 52 -22.40 13.21 0.06
N LYS A 53 -23.51 13.52 -0.60
CA LYS A 53 -23.64 14.72 -1.44
C LYS A 53 -23.63 15.97 -0.57
N GLU A 54 -23.07 17.08 -1.09
CA GLU A 54 -22.98 18.35 -0.36
C GLU A 54 -24.34 18.93 0.06
N ASP A 55 -25.43 18.53 -0.59
CA ASP A 55 -26.80 19.01 -0.33
C ASP A 55 -27.64 18.07 0.56
N ASP A 56 -27.25 16.81 0.76
CA ASP A 56 -28.01 15.84 1.55
C ASP A 56 -27.10 14.70 2.07
N GLU A 57 -26.97 14.59 3.40
CA GLU A 57 -26.14 13.57 4.05
C GLU A 57 -26.69 12.13 3.87
N GLU A 58 -27.96 11.98 3.51
CA GLU A 58 -28.57 10.65 3.26
C GLU A 58 -28.31 10.14 1.83
N ASP A 59 -27.89 11.00 0.89
CA ASP A 59 -27.68 10.64 -0.50
C ASP A 59 -26.19 10.43 -0.81
N ILE A 60 -25.80 9.18 -1.07
CA ILE A 60 -24.41 8.76 -1.30
C ILE A 60 -24.11 8.83 -2.80
N ALA A 61 -23.07 9.57 -3.19
CA ALA A 61 -22.57 9.63 -4.56
C ALA A 61 -21.21 8.94 -4.70
N GLU A 62 -20.97 8.35 -5.87
CA GLU A 62 -19.65 7.86 -6.28
C GLU A 62 -18.82 9.03 -6.81
N VAL A 63 -17.65 9.25 -6.19
CA VAL A 63 -16.71 10.31 -6.55
C VAL A 63 -15.34 9.67 -6.79
N ILE A 64 -14.71 10.03 -7.91
CA ILE A 64 -13.34 9.64 -8.21
C ILE A 64 -12.40 10.64 -7.56
N GLU A 65 -11.50 10.16 -6.71
CA GLU A 65 -10.49 11.00 -6.06
C GLU A 65 -9.08 10.40 -6.16
N GLU A 66 -8.10 11.28 -6.33
CA GLU A 66 -6.69 10.88 -6.36
C GLU A 66 -6.20 10.56 -4.94
N GLN A 67 -5.86 9.30 -4.69
CA GLN A 67 -5.36 8.82 -3.40
C GLN A 67 -3.91 8.32 -3.49
N THR A 68 -3.14 8.49 -2.41
CA THR A 68 -1.82 7.86 -2.27
C THR A 68 -1.99 6.42 -1.78
N ILE A 69 -1.45 5.47 -2.54
CA ILE A 69 -1.70 4.03 -2.33
C ILE A 69 -0.50 3.26 -1.75
N ASN A 70 0.62 3.93 -1.45
CA ASN A 70 1.82 3.34 -0.86
C ASN A 70 2.17 3.95 0.51
N SER A 71 2.82 3.17 1.38
CA SER A 71 3.21 3.59 2.74
C SER A 71 4.54 4.36 2.82
N MET A 72 5.29 4.43 1.71
CA MET A 72 6.58 5.11 1.49
C MET A 72 7.76 4.67 2.37
N VAL A 73 7.64 4.84 3.70
CA VAL A 73 8.72 4.58 4.65
C VAL A 73 8.36 3.35 5.46
N PRO A 74 9.11 2.24 5.31
CA PRO A 74 8.84 1.04 6.07
C PRO A 74 9.13 1.26 7.55
N ILE A 75 8.36 0.60 8.42
CA ILE A 75 8.47 0.81 9.88
C ILE A 75 9.84 0.40 10.45
N TRP A 76 10.54 -0.56 9.85
CA TRP A 76 11.91 -0.93 10.25
C TRP A 76 12.97 0.13 9.93
N ARG A 77 12.61 1.19 9.18
CA ARG A 77 13.48 2.36 8.94
C ARG A 77 13.06 3.58 9.77
N LYS A 78 11.88 3.56 10.39
CA LYS A 78 11.41 4.65 11.26
C LYS A 78 12.14 4.60 12.61
N ASN A 79 12.19 5.74 13.30
CA ASN A 79 12.78 5.78 14.63
C ASN A 79 11.87 5.04 15.62
N LYS A 80 12.44 4.24 16.52
CA LYS A 80 11.67 3.48 17.53
C LYS A 80 10.76 4.37 18.38
N ASN A 81 11.19 5.60 18.64
CA ASN A 81 10.44 6.56 19.46
C ASN A 81 9.18 7.10 18.75
N GLU A 82 9.11 6.96 17.41
CA GLU A 82 7.97 7.38 16.59
C GLU A 82 6.97 6.24 16.36
N LEU A 83 7.30 5.03 16.83
CA LEU A 83 6.50 3.83 16.62
C LEU A 83 5.73 3.46 17.88
N THR A 84 4.46 3.16 17.69
CA THR A 84 3.55 2.65 18.71
C THR A 84 3.51 1.13 18.69
N THR A 85 2.96 0.51 19.74
CA THR A 85 2.69 -0.93 19.74
C THR A 85 1.78 -1.34 18.59
N GLU A 86 0.80 -0.50 18.25
CA GLU A 86 -0.15 -0.73 17.16
C GLU A 86 0.55 -0.82 15.80
N ASP A 87 1.59 -0.01 15.56
CA ASP A 87 2.39 -0.10 14.33
C ASP A 87 3.03 -1.48 14.14
N TYR A 88 3.53 -2.09 15.22
CA TYR A 88 4.10 -3.43 15.18
C TYR A 88 3.02 -4.52 15.02
N GLU A 89 1.86 -4.37 15.66
CA GLU A 89 0.73 -5.28 15.48
C GLU A 89 0.22 -5.25 14.04
N ASN A 90 0.06 -4.06 13.45
CA ASN A 90 -0.33 -3.86 12.06
C ASN A 90 0.68 -4.47 11.09
N PHE A 91 1.98 -4.29 11.33
CA PHE A 91 3.01 -4.93 10.52
C PHE A 91 2.95 -6.46 10.60
N TYR A 92 2.71 -7.03 11.79
CA TYR A 92 2.56 -8.47 11.97
C TYR A 92 1.36 -9.03 11.17
N GLN A 93 0.23 -8.32 11.21
CA GLN A 93 -0.99 -8.69 10.49
C GLN A 93 -0.85 -8.49 8.97
N GLU A 94 -0.28 -7.38 8.51
CA GLU A 94 -0.04 -7.10 7.09
C GLU A 94 0.84 -8.18 6.45
N LYS A 95 1.87 -8.64 7.17
CA LYS A 95 2.75 -9.73 6.71
C LYS A 95 2.13 -11.12 6.86
N ARG A 96 0.91 -11.21 7.36
CA ARG A 96 0.13 -12.45 7.50
C ARG A 96 0.85 -13.52 8.33
N TYR A 97 1.58 -13.11 9.37
CA TYR A 97 2.22 -14.07 10.27
C TYR A 97 1.22 -14.80 11.18
N GLY A 98 0.06 -14.20 11.44
CA GLY A 98 -1.03 -14.78 12.22
C GLY A 98 -2.26 -13.87 12.26
N PHE A 99 -3.34 -14.36 12.86
CA PHE A 99 -4.56 -13.57 13.13
C PHE A 99 -4.60 -13.01 14.56
N ASP A 100 -3.60 -13.37 15.37
CA ASP A 100 -3.41 -12.95 16.74
C ASP A 100 -2.47 -11.74 16.85
N LYS A 101 -2.11 -11.39 18.08
CA LYS A 101 -1.12 -10.33 18.36
C LYS A 101 0.25 -10.96 18.59
N PRO A 102 1.34 -10.32 18.13
CA PRO A 102 2.68 -10.81 18.42
C PRO A 102 2.92 -10.84 19.94
N LEU A 103 3.37 -11.98 20.47
CA LEU A 103 3.70 -12.13 21.89
C LEU A 103 4.78 -11.13 22.33
N LYS A 104 5.73 -10.87 21.44
CA LYS A 104 6.81 -9.90 21.60
C LYS A 104 7.34 -9.52 20.22
N HIS A 105 7.85 -8.30 20.09
CA HIS A 105 8.56 -7.85 18.89
C HIS A 105 9.98 -7.42 19.25
N VAL A 106 10.91 -7.56 18.31
CA VAL A 106 12.29 -7.08 18.44
C VAL A 106 12.63 -6.22 17.22
N HIS A 107 12.91 -4.94 17.46
CA HIS A 107 13.36 -4.01 16.42
C HIS A 107 14.89 -3.88 16.50
N LEU A 108 15.58 -4.27 15.43
CA LEU A 108 17.04 -4.28 15.31
C LEU A 108 17.52 -3.23 14.32
N SER A 109 18.58 -2.52 14.69
CA SER A 109 19.41 -1.74 13.78
C SER A 109 20.85 -2.20 13.99
N VAL A 110 21.43 -2.82 12.97
CA VAL A 110 22.75 -3.43 13.04
C VAL A 110 23.67 -2.69 12.08
N ASP A 111 24.76 -2.16 12.63
CA ASP A 111 25.83 -1.51 11.87
C ASP A 111 27.15 -2.24 12.16
N GLY A 112 27.64 -2.98 11.17
CA GLY A 112 28.84 -3.80 11.26
C GLY A 112 29.36 -4.14 9.87
N MET A 113 29.82 -5.38 9.64
CA MET A 113 30.21 -5.82 8.29
C MET A 113 29.05 -5.75 7.29
N LEU A 114 27.81 -5.93 7.79
CA LEU A 114 26.58 -5.69 7.04
C LEU A 114 25.75 -4.67 7.81
N ARG A 115 25.13 -3.74 7.08
CA ARG A 115 24.21 -2.75 7.62
C ARG A 115 22.78 -3.11 7.25
N TYR A 116 21.95 -3.39 8.24
CA TYR A 116 20.53 -3.72 8.03
C TYR A 116 19.68 -3.30 9.22
N ASN A 117 18.38 -3.10 8.94
CA ASN A 117 17.36 -2.95 9.97
C ASN A 117 16.36 -4.09 9.80
N ALA A 118 15.85 -4.60 10.92
CA ALA A 118 14.91 -5.71 10.94
C ALA A 118 13.89 -5.55 12.06
N ILE A 119 12.71 -6.13 11.84
CA ILE A 119 11.69 -6.34 12.87
C ILE A 119 11.39 -7.83 12.87
N LEU A 120 11.42 -8.43 14.05
CA LEU A 120 11.13 -9.83 14.34
C LEU A 120 9.90 -9.91 15.26
#